data_AF-A0A256VLX5-F1
#
_entry.id   AF-A0A256VLX5-F1
#
_cell.length_a   1.000
_cell.length_b   1.000
_cell.length_c   1.000
_cell.angle_alpha   90.00
_cell.angle_beta   90.00
_cell.angle_gamma   90.00
#
_symmetry.space_group_name_H-M   'P 1'
#
loop_
_entity.id
_entity.type
_entity.pdbx_description
1 polymer ?
#
loop_
_entity_poly.entity_id
_entity_poly.type
_entity_poly.pdbx_seq_one_letter_code
_entity_poly.pdbx_strand_id
1 'polypeptide(L)'
;MSTKISLAQILQQIEMTLNTMKMGIDLYKDNQNDRSQKDAGLRNAVVFGRAVTNSLQKLRGTELGKSEFNSWYRPWQTKLKEDEGFRFLYKLRSQILKEGILETSSEVHINHLDTSDAYDLMKKTPLNVKSMFIGDANG
;
A
#
# COMPACT_ATOMS: atom_id res chain seq x y z
N MET A 1 14.42 19.81 27.36
CA MET A 1 15.64 19.68 26.51
C MET A 1 15.23 19.05 25.20
N SER A 2 15.37 19.75 24.07
CA SER A 2 15.09 19.19 22.74
C SER A 2 16.33 18.43 22.29
N THR A 3 16.28 17.10 22.30
CA THR A 3 17.37 16.26 21.84
C THR A 3 17.52 16.47 20.33
N LYS A 4 18.56 17.19 19.90
CA LYS A 4 18.90 17.31 18.48
C LYS A 4 19.28 15.92 17.96
N ILE A 5 18.35 15.27 17.27
CA ILE A 5 18.60 14.00 16.56
C ILE A 5 19.59 14.29 15.44
N SER A 6 20.66 13.51 15.32
CA SER A 6 21.67 13.68 14.27
C SER A 6 21.13 13.24 12.90
N LEU A 7 21.73 13.75 11.81
CA LEU A 7 21.36 13.32 10.45
C LEU A 7 21.43 11.80 10.29
N ALA A 8 22.50 11.17 10.81
CA ALA A 8 22.67 9.73 10.77
C ALA A 8 21.53 8.98 11.48
N GLN A 9 21.08 9.46 12.63
CA GLN A 9 19.94 8.89 13.35
C GLN A 9 18.62 9.05 12.57
N ILE A 10 18.42 10.19 11.89
CA ILE A 10 17.24 10.40 11.03
C ILE A 10 17.24 9.41 9.87
N LEU A 11 18.38 9.24 9.20
CA LEU A 11 18.52 8.30 8.08
C LEU A 11 18.27 6.86 8.52
N GLN A 12 18.82 6.45 9.66
CA GLN A 12 18.56 5.13 10.23
C GLN A 12 17.07 4.91 10.51
N GLN A 13 16.37 5.90 11.09
CA GLN A 13 14.93 5.80 11.34
C GLN A 13 14.12 5.72 10.03
N ILE A 14 14.52 6.46 9.00
CA ILE A 14 13.90 6.38 7.67
C ILE A 14 14.04 4.97 7.10
N GLU A 15 15.23 4.38 7.21
CA GLU A 15 15.50 3.02 6.71
C GLU A 15 14.70 1.96 7.48
N MET A 16 14.64 2.06 8.81
CA MET A 16 13.79 1.17 9.61
C MET A 16 12.32 1.27 9.20
N THR A 17 11.81 2.48 8.99
CA THR A 17 10.42 2.70 8.53
C THR A 17 10.20 2.13 7.12
N LEU A 18 11.18 2.29 6.23
CA LEU A 18 11.15 1.72 4.89
C LEU A 18 11.13 0.18 4.93
N ASN A 19 11.89 -0.42 5.83
CA ASN A 19 11.89 -1.87 6.02
C ASN A 19 10.53 -2.37 6.51
N THR A 20 9.84 -1.64 7.41
CA THR A 20 8.47 -1.97 7.80
C THR A 20 7.48 -1.91 6.63
N MET A 21 7.61 -0.90 5.78
CA MET A 21 6.81 -0.82 4.55
C MET A 21 7.07 -2.03 3.63
N LYS A 22 8.34 -2.40 3.42
CA LYS A 22 8.73 -3.55 2.60
C LYS A 22 8.19 -4.86 3.16
N MET A 23 8.32 -5.09 4.47
CA MET A 23 7.72 -6.26 5.14
C MET A 23 6.20 -6.33 4.92
N GLY A 24 5.49 -5.19 4.90
CA GLY A 24 4.07 -5.17 4.55
C GLY A 24 3.79 -5.61 3.10
N ILE A 25 4.64 -5.20 2.15
CA ILE A 25 4.55 -5.62 0.75
C ILE A 25 4.81 -7.13 0.63
N ASP A 26 5.85 -7.64 1.28
CA ASP A 26 6.22 -9.05 1.24
C ASP A 26 5.10 -9.90 1.88
N LEU A 27 4.58 -9.46 3.03
CA LEU A 27 3.44 -10.11 3.69
C LEU A 27 2.20 -10.16 2.78
N TYR A 28 1.92 -9.09 2.03
CA TYR A 28 0.81 -9.06 1.07
C TYR A 28 1.00 -10.04 -0.10
N LYS A 29 2.24 -10.16 -0.61
CA LYS A 29 2.56 -10.99 -1.77
C LYS A 29 2.61 -12.48 -1.44
N ASP A 30 3.21 -12.83 -0.31
CA ASP A 30 3.56 -14.21 0.02
C ASP A 30 2.38 -15.00 0.61
N ASN A 31 1.36 -14.31 1.14
CA ASN A 31 0.23 -14.94 1.84
C ASN A 31 -1.01 -15.09 0.95
N GLN A 32 -0.90 -15.74 -0.21
CA GLN A 32 -2.02 -15.81 -1.16
C GLN A 32 -3.31 -16.43 -0.60
N ASN A 33 -3.18 -17.36 0.36
CA ASN A 33 -4.29 -18.11 0.92
C ASN A 33 -4.81 -17.56 2.26
N ASP A 34 -4.13 -16.60 2.88
CA ASP A 34 -4.56 -15.97 4.14
C ASP A 34 -4.92 -14.51 3.91
N ARG A 35 -6.22 -14.27 3.74
CA ARG A 35 -6.76 -12.93 3.51
C ARG A 35 -6.44 -11.96 4.65
N SER A 36 -6.43 -12.42 5.90
CA SER A 36 -6.14 -11.57 7.06
C SER A 36 -4.70 -11.06 7.01
N GLN A 37 -3.76 -11.94 6.67
CA GLN A 37 -2.35 -11.59 6.49
C GLN A 37 -2.16 -10.64 5.30
N LYS A 38 -2.87 -10.85 4.18
CA LYS A 38 -2.83 -9.91 3.05
C LYS A 38 -3.34 -8.54 3.44
N ASP A 39 -4.50 -8.46 4.08
CA ASP A 39 -5.09 -7.19 4.48
C ASP A 39 -4.18 -6.46 5.49
N ALA A 40 -3.54 -7.18 6.42
CA ALA A 40 -2.53 -6.63 7.32
C ALA A 40 -1.30 -6.11 6.56
N GLY A 41 -0.79 -6.88 5.60
CA GLY A 41 0.35 -6.50 4.76
C GLY A 41 0.07 -5.23 3.95
N LEU A 42 -1.09 -5.15 3.31
CA LEU A 42 -1.52 -3.98 2.54
C LEU A 42 -1.67 -2.74 3.43
N ARG A 43 -2.31 -2.87 4.60
CA ARG A 43 -2.43 -1.78 5.57
C ARG A 43 -1.05 -1.25 5.98
N ASN A 44 -0.13 -2.16 6.31
CA ASN A 44 1.22 -1.79 6.70
C ASN A 44 1.98 -1.09 5.57
N ALA A 45 1.96 -1.65 4.36
CA ALA A 45 2.63 -1.04 3.21
C ALA A 45 2.13 0.39 2.94
N VAL A 46 0.81 0.59 2.95
CA VAL A 46 0.19 1.90 2.65
C VAL A 46 0.47 2.93 3.75
N VAL A 47 0.32 2.55 5.02
CA VAL A 47 0.50 3.47 6.16
C VAL A 47 1.99 3.80 6.35
N PHE A 48 2.86 2.79 6.38
CA PHE A 48 4.29 3.02 6.58
C PHE A 48 4.95 3.68 5.36
N GLY A 49 4.45 3.48 4.13
CA GLY A 49 4.91 4.25 2.97
C GLY A 49 4.74 5.76 3.17
N ARG A 50 3.64 6.21 3.78
CA ARG A 50 3.48 7.62 4.16
C ARG A 50 4.44 8.02 5.27
N ALA A 51 4.65 7.17 6.26
CA ALA A 51 5.60 7.43 7.34
C ALA A 51 7.03 7.66 6.80
N VAL A 52 7.47 6.88 5.81
CA VAL A 52 8.77 7.09 5.12
C VAL A 52 8.85 8.51 4.54
N THR A 53 7.86 8.93 3.76
CA THR A 53 7.88 10.27 3.15
C THR A 53 7.81 11.40 4.18
N ASN A 54 7.11 11.21 5.30
CA ASN A 54 7.11 12.17 6.41
C ASN A 54 8.49 12.29 7.06
N SER A 55 9.14 11.15 7.32
CA SER A 55 10.48 11.11 7.92
C SER A 55 11.53 11.73 6.99
N LEU A 56 11.45 11.47 5.68
CA LEU A 56 12.30 12.13 4.68
C LEU A 56 12.15 13.66 4.71
N GLN A 57 10.93 14.18 4.88
CA GLN A 57 10.69 15.63 4.94
C GLN A 57 11.31 16.30 6.18
N LYS A 58 11.65 15.54 7.24
CA LYS A 58 12.40 16.07 8.40
C LYS A 58 13.82 16.49 8.02
N LEU A 59 14.41 15.88 6.97
CA LEU A 59 15.74 16.23 6.47
C LEU A 59 15.84 17.70 6.04
N ARG A 60 14.72 18.32 5.65
CA ARG A 60 14.62 19.74 5.32
C ARG A 60 15.07 20.67 6.47
N GLY A 61 15.01 20.21 7.71
CA GLY A 61 15.43 20.96 8.91
C GLY A 61 16.84 20.63 9.42
N THR A 62 17.63 19.87 8.66
CA THR A 62 18.99 19.42 9.04
C THR A 62 20.07 20.26 8.36
N GLU A 63 21.35 19.87 8.51
CA GLU A 63 22.47 20.50 7.80
C GLU A 63 22.34 20.50 6.27
N LEU A 64 21.49 19.64 5.70
CA LEU A 64 21.23 19.62 4.25
C LEU A 64 20.69 20.96 3.74
N GLY A 65 20.00 21.72 4.57
CA GLY A 65 19.39 22.99 4.18
C GLY A 65 18.06 22.83 3.42
N LYS A 66 17.23 23.87 3.50
CA LYS A 66 15.89 23.88 2.88
C LYS A 66 15.97 23.93 1.35
N SER A 67 16.95 24.63 0.79
CA SER A 67 17.04 24.88 -0.66
C SER A 67 17.43 23.60 -1.40
N GLU A 68 18.49 22.96 -0.92
CA GLU A 68 19.07 21.73 -1.44
C GLU A 68 18.07 20.58 -1.32
N PHE A 69 17.43 20.43 -0.15
CA PHE A 69 16.38 19.43 0.06
C PHE A 69 15.23 19.61 -0.94
N ASN A 70 14.72 20.84 -1.07
CA ASN A 70 13.59 21.10 -1.97
C ASN A 70 13.97 20.80 -3.43
N SER A 71 15.16 21.20 -3.87
CA SER A 71 15.65 20.94 -5.23
C SER A 71 15.73 19.43 -5.52
N TRP A 72 16.21 18.64 -4.56
CA TRP A 72 16.25 17.18 -4.68
C TRP A 72 14.87 16.51 -4.61
N TYR A 73 13.98 16.98 -3.73
CA TYR A 73 12.70 16.32 -3.45
C TYR A 73 11.60 16.67 -4.46
N ARG A 74 11.66 17.87 -5.06
CA ARG A 74 10.63 18.38 -5.98
C ARG A 74 10.33 17.45 -7.17
N PRO A 75 11.33 16.89 -7.89
CA PRO A 75 11.06 15.99 -9.02
C PRO A 75 10.28 14.75 -8.61
N TRP A 76 10.59 14.18 -7.44
CA TRP A 76 9.88 13.03 -6.89
C TRP A 76 8.44 13.38 -6.52
N GLN A 77 8.20 14.54 -5.91
CA GLN A 77 6.85 14.99 -5.59
C GLN A 77 5.98 15.13 -6.85
N THR A 78 6.54 15.69 -7.93
CA THR A 78 5.83 15.83 -9.21
C THR A 78 5.49 14.46 -9.77
N LYS A 79 6.48 13.57 -9.90
CA LYS A 79 6.28 12.21 -10.42
C LYS A 79 5.20 11.44 -9.66
N LEU A 80 5.24 11.47 -8.32
CA LEU A 80 4.27 10.77 -7.48
C LEU A 80 2.87 11.39 -7.50
N LYS A 81 2.75 12.69 -7.80
CA LYS A 81 1.45 13.38 -7.90
C LYS A 81 0.74 13.03 -9.21
N GLU A 82 1.51 12.87 -10.28
CA GLU A 82 0.99 12.54 -11.62
C GLU A 82 0.63 11.04 -11.72
N ASP A 83 1.32 10.18 -10.98
CA ASP A 83 1.07 8.76 -10.93
C ASP A 83 -0.33 8.41 -10.34
N GLU A 84 -1.13 7.67 -11.11
CA GLU A 84 -2.48 7.26 -10.71
C GLU A 84 -2.49 6.27 -9.54
N GLY A 85 -1.53 5.34 -9.51
CA GLY A 85 -1.36 4.39 -8.43
C GLY A 85 -1.07 5.10 -7.11
N PHE A 86 -0.19 6.11 -7.10
CA PHE A 86 0.08 6.90 -5.90
C PHE A 86 -1.11 7.78 -5.47
N ARG A 87 -1.88 8.31 -6.43
CA ARG A 87 -3.15 9.00 -6.12
C ARG A 87 -4.16 8.06 -5.45
N PHE A 88 -4.25 6.82 -5.93
CA PHE A 88 -5.05 5.77 -5.30
C PHE A 88 -4.55 5.44 -3.89
N LEU A 89 -3.25 5.18 -3.71
CA LEU A 89 -2.65 4.88 -2.40
C LEU A 89 -2.85 6.01 -1.38
N TYR A 90 -2.86 7.27 -1.84
CA TYR A 90 -3.18 8.43 -0.99
C TYR A 90 -4.61 8.37 -0.44
N LYS A 91 -5.59 8.03 -1.30
CA LYS A 91 -7.00 7.87 -0.93
C LYS A 91 -7.17 6.68 0.02
N LEU A 92 -6.62 5.52 -0.36
CA LEU A 92 -6.67 4.29 0.42
C LEU A 92 -6.11 4.48 1.83
N ARG A 93 -4.95 5.12 1.96
CA ARG A 93 -4.37 5.46 3.27
C ARG A 93 -5.33 6.29 4.11
N SER A 94 -6.02 7.25 3.49
CA SER A 94 -6.92 8.16 4.19
C SER A 94 -8.14 7.43 4.73
N GLN A 95 -8.69 6.48 3.96
CA GLN A 95 -9.76 5.58 4.40
C GLN A 95 -9.28 4.67 5.55
N ILE A 96 -8.11 4.03 5.41
CA ILE A 96 -7.53 3.17 6.45
C ILE A 96 -7.36 3.93 7.77
N LEU A 97 -6.77 5.13 7.73
CA LEU A 97 -6.43 5.88 8.95
C LEU A 97 -7.64 6.57 9.60
N LYS A 98 -8.64 7.00 8.81
CA LYS A 98 -9.78 7.77 9.35
C LYS A 98 -10.99 6.90 9.65
N GLU A 99 -11.22 5.88 8.82
CA GLU A 99 -12.44 5.07 8.87
C GLU A 99 -12.13 3.65 9.34
N GLY A 100 -10.85 3.24 9.35
CA GLY A 100 -10.46 1.84 9.62
C GLY A 100 -10.80 0.89 8.47
N ILE A 101 -11.38 1.42 7.40
CA ILE A 101 -11.91 0.65 6.28
C ILE A 101 -10.79 0.26 5.32
N LEU A 102 -10.81 -1.01 4.92
CA LEU A 102 -10.05 -1.54 3.80
C LEU A 102 -11.02 -2.39 2.98
N GLU A 103 -11.62 -1.80 1.95
CA GLU A 103 -12.47 -2.55 1.01
C GLU A 103 -11.57 -3.19 -0.05
N THR A 104 -11.31 -4.48 0.10
CA THR A 104 -10.63 -5.31 -0.89
C THR A 104 -11.63 -6.23 -1.57
N SER A 105 -11.62 -6.24 -2.91
CA SER A 105 -12.24 -7.28 -3.72
C SER A 105 -11.16 -8.27 -4.16
N SER A 106 -11.55 -9.54 -4.27
CA SER A 106 -10.74 -10.57 -4.94
C SER A 106 -11.33 -10.78 -6.32
N GLU A 107 -10.51 -10.64 -7.35
CA GLU A 107 -10.87 -10.97 -8.73
C GLU A 107 -10.15 -12.26 -9.14
N VAL A 108 -10.87 -13.15 -9.82
CA VAL A 108 -10.31 -14.37 -10.41
C VAL A 108 -10.57 -14.29 -11.90
N HIS A 109 -9.52 -14.29 -12.70
CA HIS A 109 -9.63 -14.35 -14.16
C HIS A 109 -9.57 -15.81 -14.61
N ILE A 110 -10.62 -16.26 -15.31
CA ILE A 110 -10.77 -17.64 -15.79
C ILE A 110 -10.70 -17.63 -17.31
N ASN A 111 -9.67 -18.28 -17.88
CA ASN A 111 -9.46 -18.29 -19.33
C ASN A 111 -10.41 -19.25 -20.09
N HIS A 112 -11.03 -20.19 -19.38
CA HIS A 112 -11.99 -21.15 -19.92
C HIS A 112 -12.99 -21.51 -18.82
N LEU A 113 -14.28 -21.26 -19.07
CA LEU A 113 -15.37 -21.57 -18.16
C LEU A 113 -16.42 -22.37 -18.93
N ASP A 114 -16.60 -23.64 -18.56
CA ASP A 114 -17.75 -24.42 -19.03
C ASP A 114 -18.87 -24.49 -17.96
N THR A 115 -20.03 -25.02 -18.33
CA THR A 115 -21.19 -25.14 -17.44
C THR A 115 -20.95 -26.04 -16.23
N SER A 116 -20.06 -27.03 -16.32
CA SER A 116 -19.67 -27.88 -15.20
C SER A 116 -18.75 -27.15 -14.23
N ASP A 117 -17.78 -26.39 -14.73
CA ASP A 117 -16.84 -25.59 -13.94
C ASP A 117 -17.56 -24.49 -13.16
N ALA A 118 -18.54 -23.83 -13.79
CA ALA A 118 -19.34 -22.79 -13.15
C ALA A 118 -20.13 -23.32 -11.93
N TYR A 119 -20.67 -24.53 -12.03
CA TYR A 119 -21.40 -25.17 -10.95
C TYR A 119 -20.49 -25.54 -9.77
N ASP A 120 -19.29 -26.03 -10.05
CA ASP A 120 -18.30 -26.35 -9.02
C ASP A 120 -17.70 -25.09 -8.35
N LEU A 121 -17.53 -24.00 -9.11
CA LEU A 121 -17.15 -22.68 -8.58
C LEU A 121 -18.20 -22.14 -7.61
N MET A 122 -19.49 -22.22 -7.97
CA MET A 122 -20.58 -21.81 -7.08
C MET A 122 -20.60 -22.62 -5.76
N LYS A 123 -20.29 -23.91 -5.82
CA LYS A 123 -20.19 -24.76 -4.61
C LYS A 123 -18.99 -24.44 -3.73
N LYS A 124 -17.89 -23.97 -4.31
CA LYS A 124 -16.63 -23.65 -3.61
C LYS A 124 -16.54 -22.18 -3.19
N THR A 125 -17.62 -21.41 -3.31
CA THR A 125 -17.66 -20.00 -2.92
C THR A 125 -17.14 -19.85 -1.48
N PRO A 126 -16.09 -19.02 -1.24
CA PRO A 126 -15.54 -18.84 0.08
C PRO A 126 -16.59 -18.40 1.10
N LEU A 127 -16.45 -18.86 2.35
CA LEU A 127 -17.31 -18.43 3.45
C LEU A 127 -17.28 -16.89 3.58
N ASN A 128 -18.45 -16.27 3.74
CA ASN A 128 -18.68 -14.83 3.87
C ASN A 128 -18.61 -13.97 2.59
N VAL A 129 -18.75 -14.56 1.39
CA VAL A 129 -18.96 -13.77 0.16
C VAL A 129 -20.34 -13.14 0.17
N LYS A 130 -20.41 -11.79 0.09
CA LYS A 130 -21.68 -11.04 0.01
C LYS A 130 -22.27 -10.98 -1.40
N SER A 131 -21.42 -11.06 -2.42
CA SER A 131 -21.82 -11.09 -3.83
C SER A 131 -20.71 -11.70 -4.68
N MET A 132 -21.10 -12.42 -5.73
CA MET A 132 -20.21 -12.98 -6.75
C MET A 132 -20.77 -12.60 -8.12
N PHE A 133 -19.93 -12.03 -8.97
CA PHE A 133 -20.29 -11.66 -10.34
C PHE A 133 -19.39 -12.42 -11.30
N ILE A 134 -19.98 -12.96 -12.36
CA ILE A 134 -19.28 -13.62 -13.45
C ILE A 134 -19.68 -12.85 -14.71
N GLY A 135 -18.70 -12.26 -15.39
CA GLY A 135 -18.89 -11.57 -16.65
C GLY A 135 -17.96 -12.15 -17.71
N ASP A 136 -18.34 -12.04 -18.98
CA ASP A 136 -17.51 -12.41 -20.12
C ASP A 136 -17.11 -11.16 -20.93
N ALA A 137 -16.56 -11.35 -22.13
CA ALA A 137 -16.17 -10.24 -23.00
C ALA A 137 -17.36 -9.37 -23.48
N ASN A 138 -18.61 -9.79 -23.28
CA ASN A 138 -19.82 -9.10 -23.69
C ASN A 138 -20.62 -8.47 -22.53
N GLY A 139 -20.20 -8.68 -21.28
CA GLY A 139 -20.87 -8.16 -20.08
C GLY A 139 -21.59 -9.24 -19.29
#